data_AF-A0A7C2WCN1-F1
#
_entry.id   AF-A0A7C2WCN1-F1
#
_cell.length_a   1.000
_cell.length_b   1.000
_cell.length_c   1.000
_cell.angle_alpha   90.00
_cell.angle_beta   90.00
_cell.angle_gamma   90.00
#
_symmetry.space_group_name_H-M   'P 1'
#
loop_
_entity.id
_entity.type
_entity.pdbx_description
1 polymer ?
#
loop_
_entity_poly.entity_id
_entity_poly.type
_entity_poly.pdbx_seq_one_letter_code
_entity_poly.pdbx_strand_id
1 'polypeptide(L)'
;MNPRTILFYTLAVLMGGCGMVSTLHPLQTGKHLTFDERLLGVWTEDPNEPDEPWTVERFEDRDPNFYKLTFVDDDKKGVFEMRLFKLEGDLYINLAPAG
;
A
#
# COMPACT_ATOMS: atom_id res chain seq x y z
N MET A 1 20.78 28.57 32.62
CA MET A 1 20.98 27.81 31.36
C MET A 1 21.41 28.82 30.29
N ASN A 2 22.52 28.57 29.57
CA ASN A 2 23.08 29.54 28.61
C ASN A 2 22.11 29.71 27.41
N PRO A 3 21.80 30.93 26.96
CA PRO A 3 20.88 31.17 25.84
C PRO A 3 21.31 30.44 24.54
N ARG A 4 22.61 30.23 24.34
CA ARG A 4 23.13 29.44 23.21
C ARG A 4 22.71 27.98 23.34
N THR A 5 22.81 27.43 24.54
CA THR A 5 22.42 26.05 24.84
C THR A 5 20.91 25.85 24.65
N ILE A 6 20.09 26.83 25.04
CA ILE A 6 18.64 26.80 24.79
C ILE A 6 18.36 26.79 23.29
N LEU A 7 18.98 27.69 22.51
CA LEU A 7 18.82 27.75 21.06
C LEU A 7 19.20 26.43 20.36
N PHE A 8 20.30 25.81 20.78
CA PHE A 8 20.74 24.52 20.24
C PHE A 8 19.74 23.39 20.54
N TYR A 9 19.20 23.31 21.75
CA TYR A 9 18.19 22.31 22.08
C TYR A 9 16.86 22.55 21.36
N THR A 10 16.43 23.79 21.21
CA THR A 10 15.22 24.14 20.44
C THR A 10 15.38 23.76 18.97
N LEU A 11 16.55 23.99 18.38
CA LEU A 11 16.84 23.63 16.99
C LEU A 11 16.88 22.10 16.81
N ALA A 12 17.48 21.36 17.76
CA ALA A 12 17.50 19.90 17.73
C ALA A 12 16.10 19.28 17.83
N VAL A 13 15.19 19.85 18.63
CA VAL A 13 13.79 19.41 18.72
C VAL A 13 13.03 19.70 17.42
N LEU A 14 13.25 20.86 16.80
CA LEU A 14 12.63 21.20 15.51
C LEU A 14 13.10 20.27 14.38
N MET A 15 14.37 19.85 14.38
CA MET A 15 14.91 18.91 13.38
C MET A 15 14.50 17.46 13.63
N GLY A 16 14.19 17.08 14.88
CA GLY A 16 13.62 15.76 15.21
C GLY A 16 12.15 15.60 14.80
N GLY A 17 11.48 16.70 14.43
CA GLY A 17 10.07 16.73 14.01
C GLY A 17 9.81 16.28 12.56
N CYS A 18 10.85 16.10 11.74
CA CYS A 18 10.75 15.36 10.47
C CYS A 18 10.74 13.84 10.73
N GLY A 19 10.04 13.42 11.78
CA GLY A 19 9.76 12.02 12.07
C GLY A 19 9.13 11.42 10.83
N MET A 20 9.81 10.41 10.29
CA MET A 20 9.44 9.56 9.16
C MET A 20 7.99 9.80 8.77
N VAL A 21 7.77 10.58 7.70
CA VAL A 21 6.46 10.64 7.05
C VAL A 21 6.20 9.21 6.62
N SER A 22 5.43 8.50 7.44
CA SER A 22 5.09 7.11 7.26
C SER A 22 4.09 7.02 6.12
N THR A 23 4.61 7.17 4.90
CA THR A 23 4.21 6.45 3.69
C THR A 23 2.73 6.02 3.68
N LEU A 24 1.75 6.93 3.57
CA LEU A 24 0.30 6.60 3.54
C LEU A 24 -0.20 5.65 4.65
N HIS A 25 0.63 5.27 5.62
CA HIS A 25 0.42 4.15 6.52
C HIS A 25 -0.72 4.44 7.50
N PRO A 26 -0.90 5.68 8.02
CA PRO A 26 -2.08 6.03 8.81
C PRO A 26 -3.39 5.88 8.04
N LEU A 27 -3.38 6.11 6.71
CA LEU A 27 -4.58 6.05 5.85
C LEU A 27 -4.93 4.61 5.45
N GLN A 28 -3.96 3.70 5.50
CA GLN A 28 -4.12 2.27 5.23
C GLN A 28 -4.51 1.47 6.49
N THR A 29 -4.85 2.15 7.58
CA THR A 29 -5.33 1.51 8.82
C THR A 29 -6.77 1.04 8.68
N GLY A 30 -7.17 0.05 9.50
CA GLY A 30 -8.41 -0.73 9.33
C GLY A 30 -9.72 0.04 9.23
N LYS A 31 -9.76 1.33 9.60
CA LYS A 31 -10.98 2.16 9.48
C LYS A 31 -11.38 2.48 8.04
N HIS A 32 -10.43 2.44 7.10
CA HIS A 32 -10.65 2.79 5.70
C HIS A 32 -10.57 1.60 4.75
N LEU A 33 -10.11 0.45 5.25
CA LEU A 33 -10.01 -0.77 4.45
C LEU A 33 -11.41 -1.25 4.05
N THR A 34 -11.52 -1.64 2.79
CA THR A 34 -12.72 -2.25 2.24
C THR A 34 -12.32 -3.42 1.36
N PHE A 35 -13.24 -4.36 1.19
CA PHE A 35 -13.06 -5.52 0.35
C PHE A 35 -14.24 -5.60 -0.61
N ASP A 36 -13.93 -5.63 -1.89
CA ASP A 36 -14.82 -5.84 -3.01
C ASP A 36 -14.47 -7.15 -3.72
N GLU A 37 -15.42 -8.10 -3.74
CA GLU A 37 -15.26 -9.39 -4.42
C GLU A 37 -15.11 -9.24 -5.94
N ARG A 38 -15.57 -8.14 -6.52
CA ARG A 38 -15.47 -7.87 -7.96
C ARG A 38 -14.03 -7.63 -8.42
N LEU A 39 -13.10 -7.40 -7.49
CA LEU A 39 -11.67 -7.31 -7.82
C LEU A 39 -11.03 -8.69 -8.03
N LEU A 40 -11.64 -9.77 -7.55
CA LEU A 40 -11.10 -11.12 -7.69
C LEU A 40 -11.21 -11.61 -9.14
N GLY A 41 -10.18 -12.30 -9.60
CA GLY A 41 -10.14 -12.90 -10.93
C GLY A 41 -8.91 -12.52 -11.73
N VAL A 42 -9.02 -12.67 -13.04
CA VAL A 42 -7.94 -12.39 -14.00
C VAL A 42 -8.24 -11.08 -14.72
N TRP A 43 -7.28 -10.17 -14.69
CA TRP A 43 -7.30 -8.87 -15.34
C TRP A 43 -6.31 -8.88 -16.51
N THR A 44 -6.74 -8.36 -17.64
CA THR A 44 -5.94 -8.24 -18.87
C THR A 44 -6.40 -7.01 -19.64
N GLU A 45 -5.52 -6.40 -20.42
CA GLU A 45 -5.89 -5.30 -21.31
C GLU A 45 -6.80 -5.77 -22.45
N ASP A 46 -6.49 -6.92 -23.06
CA ASP A 46 -7.33 -7.58 -24.05
C ASP A 46 -7.76 -8.98 -23.56
N PRO A 47 -9.08 -9.25 -23.42
CA PRO A 47 -9.60 -10.57 -23.09
C PRO A 47 -9.32 -11.65 -24.15
N ASN A 48 -9.09 -11.25 -25.41
CA ASN A 48 -8.86 -12.16 -26.53
C ASN A 48 -7.37 -12.45 -26.74
N GLU A 49 -6.50 -11.55 -26.27
CA GLU A 49 -5.04 -11.65 -26.33
C GLU A 49 -4.48 -11.35 -24.92
N PRO A 50 -4.60 -12.30 -23.98
CA PRO A 50 -4.16 -12.10 -22.61
C PRO A 50 -2.64 -12.23 -22.49
N ASP A 51 -1.93 -11.27 -23.05
CA ASP A 51 -0.52 -11.06 -22.76
C ASP A 51 -0.39 -10.46 -21.36
N GLU A 52 0.42 -11.11 -20.51
CA GLU A 52 0.76 -10.67 -19.15
C GLU A 52 -0.45 -10.45 -18.20
N PRO A 53 -1.28 -11.47 -17.96
CA PRO A 53 -2.48 -11.33 -17.13
C PRO A 53 -2.14 -11.11 -15.65
N TRP A 54 -2.89 -10.22 -15.01
CA TRP A 54 -2.82 -9.93 -13.58
C TRP A 54 -3.86 -10.79 -12.86
N THR A 55 -3.42 -11.62 -11.93
CA THR A 55 -4.32 -12.47 -11.13
C THR A 55 -4.50 -11.89 -9.74
N VAL A 56 -5.75 -11.66 -9.35
CA VAL A 56 -6.13 -11.14 -8.04
C VAL A 56 -6.90 -12.20 -7.27
N GLU A 57 -6.36 -12.61 -6.13
CA GLU A 57 -6.93 -13.63 -5.26
C GLU A 57 -7.07 -13.09 -3.82
N ARG A 58 -7.82 -13.82 -2.98
CA ARG A 58 -7.76 -13.60 -1.54
C ARG A 58 -6.36 -13.93 -1.03
N PHE A 59 -5.85 -13.13 -0.09
CA PHE A 59 -4.59 -13.43 0.56
C PHE A 59 -4.87 -14.25 1.83
N GLU A 60 -5.00 -15.56 1.68
CA GLU A 60 -5.39 -16.50 2.77
C GLU A 60 -4.52 -16.40 4.03
N ASP A 61 -3.22 -16.07 3.88
CA ASP A 61 -2.26 -15.93 5.00
C ASP A 61 -2.23 -14.51 5.62
N ARG A 62 -3.25 -13.68 5.36
CA ARG A 62 -3.34 -12.28 5.80
C ARG A 62 -4.76 -11.96 6.29
N ASP A 63 -4.94 -10.72 6.76
CA ASP A 63 -6.27 -10.22 7.14
C ASP A 63 -7.27 -10.28 5.96
N PRO A 64 -8.58 -10.44 6.22
CA PRO A 64 -9.61 -10.63 5.18
C PRO A 64 -9.73 -9.53 4.12
N ASN A 65 -9.18 -8.34 4.40
CA ASN A 65 -9.20 -7.19 3.49
C ASN A 65 -7.96 -7.10 2.59
N PHE A 66 -7.12 -8.13 2.58
CA PHE A 66 -5.94 -8.21 1.74
C PHE A 66 -6.21 -9.09 0.51
N TYR A 67 -5.70 -8.60 -0.61
CA TYR A 67 -5.64 -9.33 -1.85
C TYR A 67 -4.20 -9.73 -2.14
N LYS A 68 -4.03 -10.87 -2.80
CA LYS A 68 -2.77 -11.27 -3.41
C LYS A 68 -2.85 -10.94 -4.89
N LEU A 69 -2.05 -9.99 -5.34
CA LEU A 69 -1.88 -9.68 -6.76
C LEU A 69 -0.66 -10.42 -7.27
N THR A 70 -0.81 -11.16 -8.36
CA THR A 70 0.27 -11.82 -9.07
C THR A 70 0.30 -11.31 -10.50
N PHE A 71 1.46 -10.89 -11.00
CA PHE A 71 1.68 -10.66 -12.42
C PHE A 71 2.93 -11.39 -12.90
N VAL A 72 2.99 -11.69 -14.19
CA VAL A 72 4.14 -12.32 -14.84
C VAL A 72 4.58 -11.43 -15.99
N ASP A 73 5.85 -11.06 -16.00
CA ASP A 73 6.50 -10.22 -17.01
C ASP A 73 7.83 -10.90 -17.39
N ASP A 74 8.03 -11.23 -18.67
CA ASP A 74 9.23 -11.91 -19.18
C ASP A 74 9.69 -13.11 -18.29
N ASP A 75 8.77 -14.05 -18.01
CA ASP A 75 8.95 -15.22 -17.12
C ASP A 75 9.25 -14.90 -15.64
N LYS A 76 9.24 -13.62 -15.23
CA LYS A 76 9.41 -13.20 -13.85
C LYS A 76 8.07 -13.00 -13.19
N LYS A 77 7.86 -13.65 -12.05
CA LYS A 77 6.66 -13.53 -11.24
C LYS A 77 6.82 -12.42 -10.20
N GLY A 78 5.98 -11.39 -10.26
CA GLY A 78 5.78 -10.43 -9.19
C GLY A 78 4.60 -10.82 -8.30
N VAL A 79 4.76 -10.79 -6.98
CA VAL A 79 3.68 -11.00 -6.01
C VAL A 79 3.58 -9.79 -5.10
N PHE A 80 2.36 -9.27 -4.94
CA PHE A 80 2.09 -8.05 -4.19
C PHE A 80 0.95 -8.27 -3.21
N GLU A 81 1.10 -7.70 -2.02
CA GLU A 81 0.00 -7.40 -1.12
C GLU A 81 -0.76 -6.20 -1.67
N MET A 82 -2.02 -6.39 -2.01
CA MET A 82 -2.92 -5.35 -2.47
C MET A 82 -3.96 -5.03 -1.40
N ARG A 83 -4.18 -3.74 -1.15
CA ARG A 83 -5.20 -3.21 -0.24
C ARG A 83 -6.11 -2.23 -0.97
N LEU A 84 -7.41 -2.37 -0.77
CA LEU A 84 -8.42 -1.41 -1.22
C LEU A 84 -8.88 -0.58 -0.02
N PHE A 85 -8.91 0.74 -0.16
CA PHE A 85 -9.40 1.63 0.89
C PHE A 85 -10.21 2.80 0.33
N LYS A 86 -11.13 3.31 1.15
CA LYS A 86 -12.03 4.41 0.79
C LYS A 86 -11.74 5.65 1.64
N LEU A 87 -11.41 6.77 0.98
CA LEU A 87 -11.17 8.06 1.60
C LEU A 87 -12.09 9.10 0.99
N GLU A 88 -12.86 9.80 1.83
CA GLU A 88 -13.76 10.90 1.43
C GLU A 88 -14.76 10.59 0.30
N GLY A 89 -15.01 9.31 0.01
CA GLY A 89 -15.90 8.88 -1.08
C GLY A 89 -15.18 8.14 -2.21
N ASP A 90 -13.88 8.33 -2.34
CA ASP A 90 -13.05 7.80 -3.42
C ASP A 90 -12.34 6.50 -3.03
N LEU A 91 -12.15 5.62 -4.01
CA LEU A 91 -11.46 4.34 -3.85
C LEU A 91 -10.01 4.45 -4.29
N TYR A 92 -9.14 3.82 -3.50
CA TYR A 92 -7.70 3.79 -3.74
C TYR A 92 -7.19 2.36 -3.59
N ILE A 93 -6.26 1.99 -4.47
CA ILE A 93 -5.51 0.74 -4.39
C ILE A 93 -4.08 1.07 -3.94
N ASN A 94 -3.60 0.34 -2.95
CA ASN A 94 -2.18 0.34 -2.60
C ASN A 94 -1.60 -1.05 -2.85
N LEU A 95 -0.46 -1.08 -3.53
CA LEU A 95 0.33 -2.28 -3.78
C LEU A 95 1.64 -2.19 -2.98
N ALA A 96 2.00 -3.28 -2.31
CA ALA A 96 3.31 -3.46 -1.68
C ALA A 96 3.87 -4.83 -2.07
N PRO A 97 5.18 -4.99 -2.30
CA PRO A 97 5.76 -6.31 -2.56
C PRO A 97 5.37 -7.29 -1.45
N ALA A 98 4.91 -8.49 -1.82
CA ALA A 98 4.72 -9.57 -0.87
C ALA A 98 6.12 -10.09 -0.49
N GLY A 99 6.55 -9.81 0.74
CA GLY A 99 7.84 -10.25 1.27
C GLY A 99 7.92 -11.76 1.50
#